data_AF-A0A954X1Q4-F1
#
_entry.id   AF-A0A954X1Q4-F1
#
_cell.length_a   1.000
_cell.length_b   1.000
_cell.length_c   1.000
_cell.angle_alpha   90.00
_cell.angle_beta   90.00
_cell.angle_gamma   90.00
#
_symmetry.space_group_name_H-M   'P 1'
#
loop_
_entity.id
_entity.type
_entity.pdbx_description
1 polymer ?
#
loop_
_entity_poly.entity_id
_entity_poly.type
_entity_poly.pdbx_seq_one_letter_code
_entity_poly.pdbx_strand_id
1 'polypeptide(L)'
;VMLGAILSSFNSALNSACTLFSLGFYRHLWPTSTEKQVVLSGVWFGIVVAAASAIIAPYFGRSENIFSTLQTLNGIYAIPILAVVLVAMVSRRVPPVAASCGLAGGLVVLFLGSFVSPFKEVAATVSGFYFLGTVFAWLVILMLVYGELRPSEKEWEQKDVGAVDMTPWRHAGKAGLALIFIVILVYVLFAKF
;
A
#
# COMPACT_ATOMS: atom_id res chain seq x y z
N VAL A 1 -8.70 23.28 -16.18
CA VAL A 1 -9.26 22.25 -15.27
C VAL A 1 -8.27 21.14 -14.96
N MET A 2 -7.68 20.45 -15.96
CA MET A 2 -6.74 19.33 -15.70
C MET A 2 -5.50 19.71 -14.87
N LEU A 3 -4.84 20.84 -15.16
CA LEU A 3 -3.68 21.29 -14.38
C LEU A 3 -4.03 21.57 -12.90
N GLY A 4 -5.21 22.14 -12.64
CA GLY A 4 -5.71 22.34 -11.28
C GLY A 4 -5.98 21.01 -10.55
N ALA A 5 -6.53 20.01 -11.24
CA ALA A 5 -6.76 18.68 -10.66
C ALA A 5 -5.45 17.96 -10.33
N ILE A 6 -4.43 18.08 -11.19
CA ILE A 6 -3.09 17.52 -10.98
C ILE A 6 -2.43 18.19 -9.77
N LEU A 7 -2.44 19.53 -9.71
CA LEU A 7 -1.87 20.28 -8.59
C LEU A 7 -2.59 19.98 -7.27
N SER A 8 -3.91 19.83 -7.27
CA SER A 8 -4.67 19.45 -6.09
C SER A 8 -4.29 18.04 -5.61
N SER A 9 -4.22 17.07 -6.53
CA SER A 9 -3.86 15.69 -6.18
C SER A 9 -2.42 15.60 -5.64
N PHE A 10 -1.50 16.35 -6.25
CA PHE A 10 -0.12 16.47 -5.78
C PHE A 10 -0.05 17.11 -4.39
N ASN A 11 -0.77 18.21 -4.16
CA ASN A 11 -0.81 18.88 -2.86
C ASN A 11 -1.41 17.98 -1.76
N SER A 12 -2.48 17.24 -2.06
CA SER A 12 -3.06 16.26 -1.15
C SER A 12 -2.09 15.13 -0.81
N ALA A 13 -1.39 14.58 -1.80
CA ALA A 13 -0.40 13.53 -1.60
C ALA A 13 0.79 14.03 -0.77
N LEU A 14 1.32 15.22 -1.10
CA LEU A 14 2.44 15.82 -0.38
C LEU A 14 2.07 16.13 1.08
N ASN A 15 0.90 16.74 1.32
CA ASN A 15 0.46 17.06 2.68
C ASN A 15 0.24 15.79 3.54
N SER A 16 -0.34 14.75 2.95
CA SER A 16 -0.50 13.46 3.61
C SER A 16 0.85 12.84 3.98
N ALA A 17 1.83 12.90 3.07
CA ALA A 17 3.19 12.43 3.32
C ALA A 17 3.88 13.25 4.43
N CYS A 18 3.75 14.58 4.41
CA CYS A 18 4.29 15.46 5.44
C CYS A 18 3.70 15.15 6.82
N THR A 19 2.40 14.88 6.91
CA THR A 19 1.71 14.56 8.16
C THR A 19 2.10 13.18 8.68
N LEU A 20 2.16 12.18 7.78
CA LEU A 20 2.64 10.84 8.12
C LEU A 20 4.09 10.89 8.63
N PHE A 21 4.95 11.67 7.99
CA PHE A 21 6.33 11.84 8.43
C PHE A 21 6.42 12.58 9.76
N SER A 22 5.75 13.73 9.92
CA SER A 22 5.88 14.54 11.13
C SER A 22 5.30 13.84 12.36
N LEU A 23 4.06 13.34 12.27
CA LEU A 23 3.37 12.70 13.40
C LEU A 23 3.75 11.23 13.56
N GLY A 24 3.87 10.50 12.45
CA GLY A 24 4.14 9.06 12.49
C GLY A 24 5.60 8.73 12.73
N PHE A 25 6.54 9.48 12.15
CA PHE A 25 7.97 9.18 12.23
C PHE A 25 8.73 10.13 13.15
N TYR A 26 8.69 11.45 12.88
CA TYR A 26 9.48 12.44 13.63
C TYR A 26 9.07 12.53 15.10
N ARG A 27 7.77 12.64 15.39
CA ARG A 27 7.26 12.69 16.77
C ARG A 27 7.55 11.40 17.55
N HIS A 28 7.56 10.26 16.87
CA HIS A 28 7.90 8.97 17.50
C HIS A 28 9.38 8.90 17.88
N LEU A 29 10.30 9.38 17.03
CA LEU A 29 11.74 9.42 17.32
C LEU A 29 12.11 10.50 18.35
N TRP A 30 11.42 11.64 18.33
CA TRP A 30 11.63 12.75 19.27
C TRP A 30 10.33 13.10 20.02
N PRO A 31 9.98 12.32 21.07
CA PRO A 31 8.72 12.48 21.80
C PRO A 31 8.59 13.84 22.50
N THR A 32 9.71 14.46 22.85
CA THR A 32 9.78 15.75 23.57
C THR A 32 9.76 16.98 22.65
N SER A 33 9.55 16.79 21.36
CA SER A 33 9.46 17.89 20.39
C SER A 33 8.30 18.85 20.70
N THR A 34 8.41 20.12 20.29
CA THR A 34 7.27 21.06 20.36
C THR A 34 6.40 20.89 19.11
N GLU A 35 5.10 21.20 19.19
CA GLU A 35 4.19 21.21 18.01
C GLU A 35 4.78 21.98 16.82
N LYS A 36 5.41 23.13 17.08
CA LYS A 36 6.11 23.92 16.05
C LYS A 36 7.23 23.13 15.36
N GLN A 37 8.01 22.33 16.09
CA GLN A 37 9.09 21.53 15.53
C GLN A 37 8.54 20.37 14.68
N VAL A 38 7.44 19.76 15.11
CA VAL A 38 6.75 18.69 14.37
C VAL A 38 6.20 19.23 13.05
N VAL A 39 5.55 20.40 13.06
CA VAL A 39 5.07 21.03 11.82
C VAL A 39 6.22 21.39 10.89
N LEU A 40 7.29 22.00 11.42
CA LEU A 40 8.46 22.37 10.61
C LEU A 40 9.16 21.16 10.00
N SER A 41 9.27 20.04 10.72
CA SER A 41 9.86 18.82 10.17
C SER A 41 9.04 18.27 8.99
N GLY A 42 7.71 18.33 9.07
CA GLY A 42 6.81 18.00 7.95
C GLY A 42 7.01 18.93 6.75
N VAL A 43 7.12 20.25 6.97
CA VAL A 43 7.36 21.22 5.88
C VAL A 43 8.69 20.96 5.19
N TRP A 44 9.77 20.77 5.95
CA TRP A 44 11.10 20.47 5.39
C TRP A 44 11.11 19.16 4.62
N PHE A 45 10.48 18.12 5.15
CA PHE A 45 10.30 16.85 4.44
C PHE A 45 9.54 17.04 3.13
N GLY A 46 8.45 17.81 3.14
CA GLY A 46 7.68 18.13 1.94
C GLY A 46 8.49 18.85 0.87
N ILE A 47 9.30 19.84 1.25
CA ILE A 47 10.20 20.55 0.32
C ILE A 47 11.19 19.58 -0.32
N VAL A 48 11.82 18.71 0.48
CA VAL A 48 12.79 17.71 -0.01
C VAL A 48 12.11 16.72 -0.96
N VAL A 49 10.94 16.19 -0.59
CA VAL A 49 10.18 15.26 -1.43
C VAL A 49 9.72 15.91 -2.73
N ALA A 50 9.27 17.18 -2.69
CA ALA A 50 8.88 17.91 -3.88
C ALA A 50 10.06 18.16 -4.83
N ALA A 51 11.22 18.56 -4.29
CA ALA A 51 12.44 18.75 -5.07
C ALA A 51 12.93 17.42 -5.67
N ALA A 52 12.98 16.34 -4.89
CA ALA A 52 13.35 15.02 -5.37
C ALA A 52 12.40 14.53 -6.47
N SER A 53 11.09 14.74 -6.29
CA SER A 53 10.09 14.39 -7.31
C SER A 53 10.30 15.16 -8.61
N ALA A 54 10.63 16.46 -8.54
CA ALA A 54 10.93 17.28 -9.71
C ALA A 54 12.19 16.80 -10.46
N ILE A 55 13.20 16.31 -9.74
CA ILE A 55 14.44 15.76 -10.32
C ILE A 55 14.19 14.39 -10.97
N ILE A 56 13.36 13.56 -10.36
CA ILE A 56 13.09 12.19 -10.83
C ILE A 56 12.05 12.18 -11.97
N ALA A 57 11.09 13.10 -11.98
CA ALA A 57 10.01 13.13 -12.97
C ALA A 57 10.45 13.02 -14.45
N PRO A 58 11.53 13.69 -14.92
CA PRO A 58 12.01 13.56 -16.29
C PRO A 58 12.46 12.15 -16.68
N TYR A 59 12.86 11.31 -15.71
CA TYR A 59 13.26 9.93 -15.99
C TYR A 59 12.08 9.06 -16.43
N PHE A 60 10.88 9.32 -15.91
CA PHE A 60 9.67 8.60 -16.31
C PHE A 60 9.18 8.98 -17.71
N GLY A 61 9.55 10.16 -18.22
CA GLY A 61 9.28 10.57 -19.60
C GLY A 61 9.98 9.72 -20.66
N ARG A 62 10.94 8.87 -20.27
CA ARG A 62 11.64 7.93 -21.15
C ARG A 62 11.01 6.53 -21.18
N SER A 63 9.99 6.27 -20.36
CA SER A 63 9.31 4.98 -20.34
C SER A 63 8.27 4.88 -21.46
N GLU A 64 8.16 3.70 -22.10
CA GLU A 64 7.17 3.46 -23.17
C GLU A 64 5.73 3.55 -22.66
N ASN A 65 5.49 3.13 -21.40
CA ASN A 65 4.20 3.20 -20.74
C ASN A 65 4.36 3.58 -19.25
N ILE A 66 4.13 4.86 -18.97
CA ILE A 66 4.19 5.42 -17.61
C ILE A 66 3.16 4.75 -16.70
N PHE A 67 1.95 4.47 -17.20
CA PHE A 67 0.91 3.83 -16.40
C PHE A 67 1.33 2.44 -15.93
N SER A 68 1.87 1.61 -16.83
CA SER A 68 2.36 0.28 -16.47
C SER A 68 3.53 0.36 -15.48
N THR A 69 4.44 1.31 -15.67
CA THR A 69 5.58 1.49 -14.76
C THR A 69 5.10 1.92 -13.36
N LEU A 70 4.17 2.87 -13.28
CA LEU A 70 3.56 3.30 -12.02
C LEU A 70 2.78 2.16 -11.36
N GLN A 71 2.11 1.31 -12.13
CA GLN A 71 1.39 0.16 -11.61
C GLN A 71 2.33 -0.88 -11.01
N THR A 72 3.46 -1.16 -11.66
CA THR A 72 4.50 -2.05 -11.12
C THR A 72 5.09 -1.48 -9.83
N LEU A 73 5.42 -0.18 -9.80
CA LEU A 73 5.92 0.48 -8.59
C LEU A 73 4.90 0.44 -7.45
N ASN A 74 3.62 0.70 -7.76
CA ASN A 74 2.53 0.60 -6.79
C ASN A 74 2.39 -0.82 -6.25
N GLY A 75 2.49 -1.83 -7.10
CA GLY A 75 2.43 -3.24 -6.70
C GLY A 75 3.52 -3.64 -5.70
N ILE A 76 4.74 -3.15 -5.88
CA ILE A 76 5.89 -3.52 -5.04
C ILE A 76 5.66 -3.24 -3.55
N TYR A 77 5.06 -2.09 -3.20
CA TYR A 77 4.76 -1.77 -1.81
C TYR A 77 3.33 -2.14 -1.40
N ALA A 78 2.35 -2.02 -2.30
CA ALA A 78 0.95 -2.28 -1.96
C ALA A 78 0.71 -3.76 -1.63
N ILE A 79 1.39 -4.68 -2.31
CA ILE A 79 1.18 -6.12 -2.10
C ILE A 79 1.66 -6.59 -0.72
N PRO A 80 2.90 -6.29 -0.29
CA PRO A 80 3.33 -6.69 1.04
C PRO A 80 2.50 -6.03 2.14
N ILE A 81 2.12 -4.75 1.97
CA ILE A 81 1.23 -4.05 2.92
C ILE A 81 -0.13 -4.73 2.96
N LEU A 82 -0.74 -5.04 1.81
CA LEU A 82 -2.02 -5.73 1.72
C LEU A 82 -1.95 -7.09 2.40
N ALA A 83 -0.88 -7.86 2.18
CA ALA A 83 -0.69 -9.17 2.79
C ALA A 83 -0.62 -9.05 4.33
N VAL A 84 0.17 -8.10 4.84
CA VAL A 84 0.29 -7.86 6.29
C VAL A 84 -1.04 -7.41 6.89
N VAL A 85 -1.73 -6.47 6.26
CA VAL A 85 -3.03 -5.96 6.73
C VAL A 85 -4.09 -7.05 6.71
N LEU A 86 -4.17 -7.84 5.62
CA LEU A 86 -5.11 -8.94 5.52
C LEU A 86 -4.86 -9.99 6.62
N VAL A 87 -3.60 -10.38 6.81
CA VAL A 87 -3.22 -11.34 7.86
C VAL A 87 -3.53 -10.79 9.25
N ALA A 88 -3.26 -9.51 9.51
CA ALA A 88 -3.57 -8.86 10.78
C ALA A 88 -5.08 -8.77 11.06
N MET A 89 -5.91 -8.62 10.01
CA MET A 89 -7.37 -8.61 10.14
C MET A 89 -7.95 -10.01 10.37
N VAL A 90 -7.38 -11.04 9.74
CA VAL A 90 -7.91 -12.42 9.77
C VAL A 90 -7.34 -13.24 10.93
N SER A 91 -6.10 -13.00 11.34
CA SER A 91 -5.41 -13.76 12.37
C SER A 91 -4.92 -12.87 13.52
N ARG A 92 -5.28 -13.24 14.75
CA ARG A 92 -4.83 -12.57 15.99
C ARG A 92 -3.51 -13.11 16.54
N ARG A 93 -2.96 -14.16 15.92
CA ARG A 93 -1.84 -14.96 16.47
C ARG A 93 -0.51 -14.75 15.74
N VAL A 94 -0.52 -14.07 14.60
CA VAL A 94 0.71 -13.81 13.82
C VAL A 94 1.58 -12.79 14.57
N PRO A 95 2.84 -13.13 14.91
CA PRO A 95 3.70 -12.24 15.67
C PRO A 95 4.18 -11.05 14.80
N PRO A 96 4.50 -9.89 15.40
CA PRO A 96 4.98 -8.71 14.67
C PRO A 96 6.24 -8.97 13.83
N VAL A 97 7.08 -9.92 14.24
CA VAL A 97 8.29 -10.32 13.51
C VAL A 97 7.92 -10.92 12.15
N ALA A 98 6.90 -11.77 12.08
CA ALA A 98 6.43 -12.36 10.83
C ALA A 98 5.92 -11.30 9.85
N ALA A 99 5.15 -10.33 10.36
CA ALA A 99 4.65 -9.21 9.57
C ALA A 99 5.80 -8.34 9.03
N SER A 100 6.79 -8.00 9.86
CA SER A 100 7.98 -7.24 9.45
C SER A 100 8.83 -7.99 8.42
N CYS A 101 9.05 -9.30 8.62
CA CYS A 101 9.74 -10.14 7.66
C CYS A 101 8.97 -10.29 6.34
N GLY A 102 7.63 -10.41 6.39
CA GLY A 102 6.78 -10.46 5.22
C GLY A 102 6.80 -9.14 4.43
N LEU A 103 6.77 -8.01 5.13
CA LEU A 103 6.87 -6.68 4.51
C LEU A 103 8.24 -6.50 3.82
N ALA A 104 9.33 -6.70 4.55
CA ALA A 104 10.69 -6.53 4.04
C ALA A 104 11.03 -7.54 2.94
N GLY A 105 10.72 -8.82 3.18
CA GLY A 105 10.94 -9.91 2.23
C GLY A 105 10.11 -9.73 0.96
N GLY A 106 8.85 -9.33 1.09
CA GLY A 106 7.98 -9.02 -0.04
C GLY A 106 8.51 -7.88 -0.90
N LEU A 107 8.97 -6.79 -0.26
CA LEU A 107 9.55 -5.66 -0.95
C LEU A 107 10.83 -6.05 -1.71
N VAL A 108 11.71 -6.84 -1.09
CA VAL A 108 12.94 -7.34 -1.73
C VAL A 108 12.62 -8.25 -2.91
N VAL A 109 11.75 -9.25 -2.73
CA VAL A 109 11.37 -10.21 -3.79
C VAL A 109 10.73 -9.49 -4.97
N LEU A 110 9.80 -8.57 -4.71
CA LEU A 110 9.12 -7.81 -5.77
C LEU A 110 10.08 -6.85 -6.48
N PHE A 111 10.99 -6.19 -5.75
CA PHE A 111 11.99 -5.32 -6.36
C PHE A 111 12.95 -6.10 -7.26
N LEU A 112 13.51 -7.22 -6.76
CA LEU A 112 14.41 -8.08 -7.52
C LEU A 112 13.70 -8.65 -8.76
N GLY A 113 12.49 -9.19 -8.59
CA GLY A 113 11.69 -9.76 -9.68
C GLY A 113 11.20 -8.73 -10.70
N SER A 114 11.14 -7.45 -10.35
CA SER A 114 10.70 -6.40 -11.29
C SER A 114 11.86 -5.71 -12.03
N PHE A 115 13.02 -5.57 -11.39
CA PHE A 115 14.09 -4.70 -11.88
C PHE A 115 15.48 -5.35 -12.04
N VAL A 116 15.75 -6.53 -11.47
CA VAL A 116 17.10 -7.12 -11.44
C VAL A 116 17.17 -8.41 -12.26
N SER A 117 18.03 -8.47 -13.28
CA SER A 117 18.33 -9.72 -14.00
C SER A 117 19.26 -10.62 -13.15
N PRO A 118 19.08 -11.96 -13.12
CA PRO A 118 18.17 -12.79 -13.92
C PRO A 118 16.75 -12.93 -13.35
N PHE A 119 16.48 -12.45 -12.13
CA PHE A 119 15.18 -12.63 -11.46
C PHE A 119 14.02 -12.03 -12.26
N LYS A 120 14.27 -10.90 -12.93
CA LYS A 120 13.32 -10.27 -13.84
C LYS A 120 12.90 -11.19 -14.99
N GLU A 121 13.83 -11.95 -15.57
CA GLU A 121 13.54 -12.84 -16.68
C GLU A 121 12.70 -14.03 -16.22
N VAL A 122 13.00 -14.56 -15.04
CA VAL A 122 12.18 -15.60 -14.40
C VAL A 122 10.78 -15.07 -14.11
N ALA A 123 10.64 -13.88 -13.51
CA ALA A 123 9.34 -13.27 -13.23
C ALA A 123 8.55 -12.98 -14.51
N ALA A 124 9.23 -12.59 -15.60
CA ALA A 124 8.62 -12.31 -16.90
C ALA A 124 8.07 -13.56 -17.60
N THR A 125 8.43 -14.78 -17.18
CA THR A 125 7.79 -16.01 -17.68
C THR A 125 6.31 -16.09 -17.30
N VAL A 126 5.91 -15.35 -16.26
CA VAL A 126 4.54 -15.23 -15.77
C VAL A 126 4.06 -13.80 -16.05
N SER A 127 2.80 -13.62 -16.44
CA SER A 127 2.26 -12.25 -16.64
C SER A 127 2.35 -11.45 -15.33
N GLY A 128 2.67 -10.15 -15.43
CA GLY A 128 3.03 -9.32 -14.27
C GLY A 128 2.01 -9.37 -13.12
N PHE A 129 0.71 -9.37 -13.42
CA PHE A 129 -0.33 -9.48 -12.38
C PHE A 129 -0.33 -10.83 -11.67
N TYR A 130 -0.06 -11.93 -12.39
CA TYR A 130 0.05 -13.25 -11.79
C TYR A 130 1.31 -13.39 -10.95
N PHE A 131 2.43 -12.76 -11.35
CA PHE A 131 3.63 -12.67 -10.52
C PHE A 131 3.32 -11.95 -9.20
N LEU A 132 2.69 -10.78 -9.28
CA LEU A 132 2.23 -10.00 -8.13
C LEU A 132 1.31 -10.81 -7.19
N GLY A 133 0.31 -11.49 -7.77
CA GLY A 133 -0.62 -12.36 -7.02
C GLY A 133 0.04 -13.59 -6.40
N THR A 134 1.04 -14.17 -7.08
CA THR A 134 1.79 -15.33 -6.55
C THR A 134 2.63 -14.92 -5.34
N VAL A 135 3.33 -13.78 -5.43
CA VAL A 135 4.09 -13.26 -4.29
C VAL A 135 3.17 -12.90 -3.13
N PHE A 136 2.00 -12.29 -3.40
CA PHE A 136 0.99 -12.03 -2.38
C PHE A 136 0.56 -13.31 -1.64
N ALA A 137 0.18 -14.36 -2.38
CA ALA A 137 -0.24 -15.63 -1.79
C ALA A 137 0.90 -16.27 -0.98
N TRP A 138 2.13 -16.24 -1.52
CA TRP A 138 3.32 -16.73 -0.83
C TRP A 138 3.59 -15.99 0.49
N LEU A 139 3.47 -14.66 0.50
CA LEU A 139 3.64 -13.85 1.72
C LEU A 139 2.59 -14.19 2.79
N VAL A 140 1.33 -14.34 2.39
CA VAL A 140 0.25 -14.74 3.31
C VAL A 140 0.53 -16.12 3.90
N ILE A 141 0.87 -17.10 3.06
CA ILE A 141 1.20 -18.46 3.50
C ILE A 141 2.38 -18.43 4.48
N LEU A 142 3.46 -17.72 4.15
CA LEU A 142 4.63 -17.62 5.04
C LEU A 142 4.27 -17.01 6.40
N MET A 143 3.49 -15.94 6.42
CA MET A 143 3.09 -15.29 7.67
C MET A 143 2.18 -16.17 8.52
N LEU A 144 1.24 -16.90 7.90
CA LEU A 144 0.37 -17.84 8.60
C LEU A 144 1.13 -19.06 9.14
N VAL A 145 2.02 -19.65 8.32
CA VAL A 145 2.88 -20.77 8.74
C VAL A 145 3.79 -20.34 9.89
N TYR A 146 4.43 -19.17 9.79
CA TYR A 146 5.24 -18.64 10.88
C TYR A 146 4.40 -18.38 12.14
N GLY A 147 3.19 -17.84 11.98
CA GLY A 147 2.25 -17.60 13.07
C GLY A 147 1.81 -18.88 13.79
N GLU A 148 1.69 -20.01 13.09
CA GLU A 148 1.38 -21.30 13.70
C GLU A 148 2.61 -21.93 14.39
N LEU A 149 3.80 -21.77 13.81
CA LEU A 149 5.05 -22.29 14.38
C LEU A 149 5.52 -21.51 15.61
N ARG A 150 5.27 -20.19 15.64
CA ARG A 150 5.66 -19.29 16.72
C ARG A 150 4.52 -18.28 17.00
N PRO A 151 3.41 -18.73 17.60
CA PRO A 151 2.30 -17.84 17.90
C PRO A 151 2.71 -16.76 18.90
N SER A 152 2.14 -15.56 18.74
CA SER A 152 2.30 -14.47 19.70
C SER A 152 1.77 -14.88 21.08
N GLU A 153 2.54 -14.61 22.14
CA GLU A 153 2.15 -14.92 23.54
C GLU A 153 0.90 -14.15 24.00
N LYS A 154 0.59 -13.03 23.35
CA LYS A 154 -0.62 -12.24 23.61
C LYS A 154 -1.44 -12.15 22.33
N GLU A 155 -2.69 -12.60 22.39
CA GLU A 155 -3.66 -12.36 21.32
C GLU A 155 -3.89 -10.85 21.23
N TRP A 156 -3.80 -10.31 20.01
CA TRP A 156 -4.04 -8.89 19.79
C TRP A 156 -5.52 -8.55 20.06
N GLU A 157 -5.76 -7.81 21.15
CA GLU A 157 -7.07 -7.22 21.43
C GLU A 157 -7.20 -5.88 20.71
N GLN A 158 -8.03 -5.86 19.67
CA GLN A 158 -8.41 -4.63 19.00
C GLN A 158 -9.27 -3.78 19.96
N LYS A 159 -8.64 -2.82 20.65
CA LYS A 159 -9.36 -1.84 21.46
C LYS A 159 -10.07 -0.86 20.54
N ASP A 160 -11.40 -0.99 20.44
CA ASP A 160 -12.21 0.01 19.80
C ASP A 160 -12.18 1.29 20.62
N VAL A 161 -11.67 2.35 20.02
CA VAL A 161 -11.59 3.69 20.64
C VAL A 161 -12.91 4.44 20.55
N GLY A 162 -13.94 3.89 19.87
CA GLY A 162 -15.26 4.50 19.72
C GLY A 162 -15.25 5.84 18.99
N ALA A 163 -14.17 6.13 18.26
CA ALA A 163 -13.93 7.45 17.65
C ALA A 163 -14.80 7.71 16.42
N VAL A 164 -15.41 6.67 15.85
CA VAL A 164 -16.23 6.75 14.63
C VAL A 164 -17.44 5.83 14.77
N ASP A 165 -18.64 6.35 14.52
CA ASP A 165 -19.88 5.56 14.46
C ASP A 165 -19.79 4.55 13.30
N MET A 166 -19.80 3.25 13.65
CA MET A 166 -19.77 2.15 12.69
C MET A 166 -21.15 1.66 12.27
N THR A 167 -22.25 2.31 12.69
CA THR A 167 -23.60 1.91 12.30
C THR A 167 -23.74 1.97 10.77
N PRO A 168 -24.00 0.84 10.08
CA PRO A 168 -24.09 0.83 8.64
C PRO A 168 -25.28 1.67 8.18
N TRP A 169 -25.09 2.48 7.15
CA TRP A 169 -26.18 3.23 6.54
C TRP A 169 -27.29 2.26 6.08
N ARG A 170 -28.55 2.59 6.37
CA ARG A 170 -29.73 1.74 6.12
C ARG A 170 -29.83 1.20 4.67
N HIS A 171 -29.29 1.93 3.70
CA HIS A 171 -29.32 1.54 2.28
C HIS A 171 -28.00 0.96 1.76
N ALA A 172 -26.98 0.79 2.61
CA ALA A 172 -25.67 0.28 2.21
C ALA A 172 -25.76 -1.07 1.50
N GLY A 173 -26.56 -2.01 2.02
CA GLY A 173 -26.74 -3.32 1.38
C GLY A 173 -27.39 -3.23 -0.01
N LYS A 174 -28.38 -2.34 -0.18
CA LYS A 174 -29.07 -2.14 -1.47
C LYS A 174 -28.15 -1.48 -2.49
N ALA A 175 -27.39 -0.47 -2.06
CA ALA A 175 -26.40 0.20 -2.90
C ALA A 175 -25.29 -0.76 -3.32
N GLY A 176 -24.81 -1.62 -2.41
CA GLY A 176 -23.81 -2.64 -2.71
C GLY A 176 -24.28 -3.67 -3.75
N LEU A 177 -25.51 -4.19 -3.59
CA LEU A 177 -26.11 -5.11 -4.57
C LEU A 177 -26.28 -4.46 -5.95
N ALA A 178 -26.76 -3.21 -5.98
CA ALA A 178 -26.88 -2.46 -7.23
C ALA A 178 -25.51 -2.28 -7.91
N LEU A 179 -24.46 -1.97 -7.14
CA LEU A 179 -23.11 -1.81 -7.65
C LEU A 179 -22.55 -3.12 -8.22
N ILE A 180 -22.72 -4.25 -7.53
CA ILE A 180 -22.32 -5.58 -8.02
C ILE A 180 -23.04 -5.90 -9.32
N PHE A 181 -24.36 -5.67 -9.38
CA PHE A 181 -25.14 -5.92 -10.59
C PHE A 181 -24.66 -5.08 -11.77
N ILE A 182 -24.40 -3.78 -11.57
CA ILE A 182 -23.86 -2.89 -12.60
C ILE A 182 -22.50 -3.39 -13.10
N VAL A 183 -21.60 -3.80 -12.19
CA VAL A 183 -20.29 -4.31 -12.57
C VAL A 183 -20.43 -5.57 -13.43
N ILE A 184 -21.23 -6.55 -13.00
CA ILE A 184 -21.50 -7.77 -13.77
C ILE A 184 -22.09 -7.44 -15.14
N LEU A 185 -23.05 -6.52 -15.20
CA LEU A 185 -23.69 -6.09 -16.44
C LEU A 185 -22.67 -5.49 -17.40
N VAL A 186 -21.76 -4.62 -16.93
CA VAL A 186 -20.69 -4.06 -17.76
C VAL A 186 -19.80 -5.17 -18.32
N TYR A 187 -19.38 -6.13 -17.49
CA TYR A 187 -18.56 -7.26 -17.96
C TYR A 187 -19.29 -8.10 -19.01
N VAL A 188 -20.57 -8.40 -18.82
CA VAL A 188 -21.37 -9.19 -19.78
C VAL A 188 -21.59 -8.44 -21.10
N LEU A 189 -21.89 -7.13 -21.04
CA LEU A 189 -22.14 -6.34 -22.24
C LEU A 189 -20.88 -6.13 -23.10
N PHE A 190 -19.71 -5.98 -22.47
CA PHE A 190 -18.44 -5.77 -23.16
C PHE A 190 -17.64 -7.06 -23.38
N ALA A 191 -18.09 -8.19 -22.83
CA ALA A 191 -17.55 -9.50 -23.18
C ALA A 191 -17.84 -9.77 -24.65
N LYS A 192 -16.83 -9.65 -25.50
CA LYS A 192 -16.86 -10.21 -26.85
C LYS A 192 -16.76 -11.73 -26.70
N PHE A 193 -17.88 -12.40 -26.89
CA PHE A 193 -17.94 -13.85 -27.08
C PHE A 193 -17.45 -14.24 -28.48
#